data_AF-A0A0H5S6H1-F1
#
_entry.id   AF-A0A0H5S6H1-F1
#
_cell.length_a   1.000
_cell.length_b   1.000
_cell.length_c   1.000
_cell.angle_alpha   90.00
_cell.angle_beta   90.00
_cell.angle_gamma   90.00
#
_symmetry.space_group_name_H-M   'P 1'
#
loop_
_entity.id
_entity.type
_entity.pdbx_description
1 polymer ?
#
loop_
_entity_poly.entity_id
_entity_poly.type
_entity_poly.pdbx_seq_one_letter_code
_entity_poly.pdbx_strand_id
1 'polypeptide(L)'
;MLGQESINDGNFYRHHSAQILLSLDTHSAMFIVHERWTPKDISKLFQAIQLLAPSIRNVSLDMGIVELITAGLSSMDFNRWHTFQCYLKTLEGQAAEDSVHVQCIPSTCQKTFFPNVTEFTVQIGERDYSALTRLMDYSVDAQTLFSLDKIELFRVHFISTTETQLRGSCFTQEERFSRKRTSKHLQNFKKWIGTTNLGERYCQQYS
;
A
#
# COMPACT_ATOMS: atom_id res chain seq x y z
N MET A 1 -6.99 -26.61 6.35
CA MET A 1 -5.62 -27.05 6.74
C MET A 1 -4.63 -26.26 5.90
N LEU A 2 -3.66 -25.61 6.54
CA LEU A 2 -2.59 -24.88 5.86
C LEU A 2 -1.42 -25.83 5.61
N GLY A 3 -0.79 -25.77 4.44
CA GLY A 3 0.44 -26.53 4.17
C GLY A 3 1.63 -25.82 4.82
N GLN A 4 2.45 -26.55 5.58
CA GLN A 4 3.62 -26.00 6.25
C GLN A 4 4.84 -26.12 5.32
N GLU A 5 5.42 -24.98 4.90
CA GLU A 5 6.71 -24.95 4.21
C GLU A 5 7.75 -24.45 5.23
N SER A 6 8.60 -25.36 5.72
CA SER A 6 9.66 -25.04 6.68
C SER A 6 10.82 -24.36 5.96
N ILE A 7 10.74 -23.04 5.79
CA ILE A 7 11.88 -22.22 5.39
C ILE A 7 12.44 -21.61 6.69
N ASN A 8 13.75 -21.74 6.88
CA ASN A 8 14.50 -21.66 8.15
C ASN A 8 14.40 -20.40 9.05
N ASP A 9 13.42 -19.49 8.90
CA ASP A 9 13.28 -18.30 9.77
C ASP A 9 11.83 -18.02 10.23
N GLY A 10 10.99 -19.04 10.26
CA GLY A 10 9.60 -18.96 10.73
C GLY A 10 8.72 -19.88 9.92
N ASN A 11 7.74 -20.50 10.56
CA ASN A 11 6.81 -21.38 9.85
C ASN A 11 5.89 -20.52 8.97
N PHE A 12 6.22 -20.41 7.68
CA PHE A 12 5.28 -19.90 6.69
C PHE A 12 4.26 -20.98 6.35
N TYR A 13 3.00 -20.59 6.41
CA TYR A 13 1.85 -21.40 6.11
C TYR A 13 1.26 -20.95 4.79
N ARG A 14 1.18 -21.87 3.82
CA ARG A 14 0.55 -21.58 2.55
C ARG A 14 -0.96 -21.72 2.66
N HIS A 15 -1.67 -20.68 2.23
CA HIS A 15 -3.12 -20.75 2.12
C HIS A 15 -3.52 -21.81 1.09
N HIS A 16 -4.42 -22.72 1.47
CA HIS A 16 -4.73 -23.92 0.67
C HIS A 16 -5.31 -23.65 -0.72
N SER A 17 -5.87 -22.46 -0.96
CA SER A 17 -6.51 -22.10 -2.23
C SER A 17 -6.23 -20.67 -2.70
N ALA A 18 -5.17 -20.06 -2.18
CA ALA A 18 -4.77 -18.69 -2.52
C ALA A 18 -3.24 -18.60 -2.56
N GLN A 19 -2.68 -17.70 -3.36
CA GLN A 19 -1.24 -17.44 -3.46
C GLN A 19 -0.76 -16.52 -2.34
N ILE A 20 -1.06 -16.92 -1.09
CA ILE A 20 -0.75 -16.17 0.14
C ILE A 20 0.03 -17.10 1.06
N LEU A 21 1.18 -16.62 1.51
CA LEU A 21 1.93 -17.19 2.63
C LEU A 21 1.65 -16.35 3.87
N LEU A 22 1.53 -17.03 5.00
CA LEU A 22 1.23 -16.43 6.29
C LEU A 22 2.24 -16.93 7.33
N SER A 23 2.91 -16.03 8.02
CA SER A 23 3.62 -16.34 9.26
C SER A 23 2.86 -15.68 10.42
N LEU A 24 2.60 -16.44 11.47
CA LEU A 24 1.94 -15.97 12.69
C LEU A 24 2.79 -16.35 13.89
N ASP A 25 3.01 -15.38 14.77
CA ASP A 25 3.53 -15.60 16.11
C ASP A 25 2.55 -15.04 17.17
N THR A 26 2.98 -14.99 18.43
CA THR A 26 2.12 -14.51 19.54
C THR A 26 1.78 -13.02 19.47
N HIS A 27 2.54 -12.22 18.72
CA HIS A 27 2.47 -10.76 18.71
C HIS A 27 2.48 -10.14 17.30
N SER A 28 2.69 -10.93 16.25
CA SER A 28 2.88 -10.46 14.89
C SER A 28 2.25 -11.40 13.86
N ALA A 29 1.88 -10.81 12.73
CA ALA A 29 1.37 -11.50 11.56
C ALA A 29 2.04 -10.93 10.32
N MET A 30 2.55 -11.79 9.46
CA MET A 30 3.16 -11.42 8.19
C MET A 30 2.42 -12.14 7.05
N PHE A 31 1.95 -11.36 6.09
CA PHE A 31 1.34 -11.85 4.85
C PHE A 31 2.28 -11.56 3.69
N ILE A 32 2.57 -12.59 2.89
CA ILE A 32 3.29 -12.45 1.63
C ILE A 32 2.35 -12.92 0.53
N VAL A 33 2.07 -12.04 -0.43
CA VAL A 33 1.20 -12.34 -1.57
C VAL A 33 2.03 -12.31 -2.85
N HIS A 34 1.79 -13.26 -3.74
CA HIS A 34 2.48 -13.30 -5.03
C HIS A 34 2.04 -12.13 -5.93
N GLU A 35 2.97 -11.54 -6.70
CA GLU A 35 2.70 -10.43 -7.63
C GLU A 35 1.60 -10.73 -8.67
N ARG A 36 1.38 -12.02 -8.96
CA ARG A 36 0.33 -12.56 -9.83
C ARG A 36 -0.92 -12.97 -9.05
N TRP A 37 -1.33 -12.12 -8.11
CA TRP A 37 -2.58 -12.28 -7.38
C TRP A 37 -3.81 -12.25 -8.30
N THR A 38 -4.78 -13.08 -7.93
CA THR A 38 -6.10 -13.20 -8.54
C THR A 38 -7.15 -12.46 -7.69
N PRO A 39 -8.36 -12.21 -8.22
CA PRO A 39 -9.46 -11.63 -7.42
C PRO A 39 -9.78 -12.43 -6.15
N LYS A 40 -9.55 -13.75 -6.18
CA LYS A 40 -9.69 -14.63 -5.02
C LYS A 40 -8.64 -14.35 -3.95
N ASP A 41 -7.38 -14.20 -4.35
CA ASP A 41 -6.28 -13.86 -3.44
C ASP A 41 -6.55 -12.51 -2.77
N ILE A 42 -6.96 -11.53 -3.57
CA ILE A 42 -7.34 -10.18 -3.13
C ILE A 42 -8.42 -10.23 -2.04
N SER A 43 -9.52 -10.92 -2.32
CA SER A 43 -10.65 -11.01 -1.38
C SER A 43 -10.24 -11.69 -0.07
N LYS A 44 -9.40 -12.72 -0.14
CA LYS A 44 -8.91 -13.46 1.03
C LYS A 44 -7.93 -12.64 1.85
N LEU A 45 -7.01 -11.92 1.20
CA LEU A 45 -6.06 -11.05 1.86
C LEU A 45 -6.79 -9.90 2.58
N PHE A 46 -7.72 -9.23 1.90
CA PHE A 46 -8.50 -8.15 2.51
C PHE A 46 -9.30 -8.64 3.73
N GLN A 47 -9.97 -9.79 3.63
CA GLN A 47 -10.70 -10.39 4.76
C GLN A 47 -9.77 -10.73 5.94
N ALA A 48 -8.57 -11.25 5.67
CA ALA A 48 -7.60 -11.59 6.70
C ALA A 48 -7.07 -10.33 7.40
N ILE A 49 -6.74 -9.28 6.65
CA ILE A 49 -6.33 -7.99 7.20
C ILE A 49 -7.47 -7.40 8.03
N GLN A 50 -8.70 -7.39 7.50
CA GLN A 50 -9.88 -6.87 8.20
C GLN A 50 -10.15 -7.60 9.53
N LEU A 51 -9.90 -8.91 9.59
CA LEU A 51 -10.02 -9.70 10.82
C LEU A 51 -8.99 -9.26 11.88
N LEU A 52 -7.77 -8.96 11.47
CA LEU A 52 -6.68 -8.60 12.38
C LEU A 52 -6.67 -7.11 12.74
N ALA A 53 -7.15 -6.25 11.84
CA ALA A 53 -7.04 -4.79 11.93
C ALA A 53 -7.43 -4.16 13.28
N PRO A 54 -8.48 -4.63 14.00
CA PRO A 54 -8.80 -4.12 15.33
C PRO A 54 -7.71 -4.34 16.38
N SER A 55 -6.85 -5.34 16.21
CA SER A 55 -5.81 -5.70 17.19
C SER A 55 -4.42 -5.13 16.86
N ILE A 56 -4.26 -4.50 15.69
CA ILE A 56 -2.96 -4.03 15.21
C ILE A 56 -2.61 -2.68 15.85
N ARG A 57 -1.39 -2.60 16.41
CA ARG A 57 -0.76 -1.34 16.84
C ARG A 57 0.28 -0.82 15.85
N ASN A 58 1.04 -1.74 15.26
CA ASN A 58 2.11 -1.44 14.31
C ASN A 58 1.81 -2.14 12.99
N VAL A 59 1.77 -1.39 11.89
CA VAL A 59 1.50 -1.94 10.57
C VAL A 59 2.53 -1.45 9.55
N SER A 60 3.00 -2.35 8.70
CA SER A 60 3.88 -2.05 7.58
C SER A 60 3.30 -2.70 6.33
N LEU A 61 2.98 -1.90 5.31
CA LEU A 61 2.27 -2.34 4.11
C LEU A 61 2.97 -1.82 2.85
N ASP A 62 3.06 -2.68 1.84
CA ASP A 62 3.40 -2.25 0.49
C ASP A 62 2.30 -1.35 -0.07
N MET A 63 2.69 -0.39 -0.90
CA MET A 63 1.77 0.59 -1.50
C MET A 63 0.60 -0.08 -2.22
N GLY A 64 0.83 -1.19 -2.92
CA GLY A 64 -0.23 -1.99 -3.55
C GLY A 64 -1.24 -2.56 -2.55
N ILE A 65 -0.82 -2.90 -1.33
CA ILE A 65 -1.71 -3.37 -0.25
C ILE A 65 -2.47 -2.20 0.39
N VAL A 66 -1.83 -1.03 0.53
CA VAL A 66 -2.52 0.20 0.95
C VAL A 66 -3.62 0.58 -0.06
N GLU A 67 -3.31 0.52 -1.36
CA GLU A 67 -4.29 0.77 -2.43
C GLU A 67 -5.41 -0.27 -2.40
N LEU A 68 -5.10 -1.55 -2.17
CA LEU A 68 -6.11 -2.61 -1.99
C LEU A 68 -7.08 -2.30 -0.84
N ILE A 69 -6.55 -1.97 0.35
CA ILE A 69 -7.38 -1.68 1.52
C ILE A 69 -8.27 -0.47 1.25
N THR A 70 -7.69 0.59 0.67
CA THR A 70 -8.42 1.82 0.32
C THR A 70 -9.54 1.51 -0.68
N ALA A 71 -9.27 0.70 -1.70
CA ALA A 71 -10.29 0.27 -2.66
C ALA A 71 -11.39 -0.57 -1.98
N GLY A 72 -11.02 -1.50 -1.11
CA GLY A 72 -11.98 -2.33 -0.36
C GLY A 72 -12.85 -1.57 0.64
N LEU A 73 -12.44 -0.36 1.03
CA LEU A 73 -13.23 0.56 1.85
C LEU A 73 -14.10 1.52 1.03
N SER A 74 -13.87 1.59 -0.27
CA SER A 74 -14.63 2.42 -1.22
C SER A 74 -15.87 1.70 -1.76
N SER A 75 -16.57 2.33 -2.70
CA SER A 75 -17.65 1.68 -3.47
C SER A 75 -17.16 0.71 -4.55
N MET A 76 -15.85 0.56 -4.75
CA MET A 76 -15.27 -0.31 -5.78
C MET A 76 -15.29 -1.77 -5.35
N ASP A 77 -15.79 -2.66 -6.22
CA ASP A 77 -15.64 -4.10 -6.03
C ASP A 77 -14.24 -4.60 -6.43
N PHE A 78 -13.82 -5.71 -5.82
CA PHE A 78 -12.46 -6.25 -6.04
C PHE A 78 -12.20 -6.78 -7.45
N ASN A 79 -13.23 -7.17 -8.22
CA ASN A 79 -13.01 -7.60 -9.61
C ASN A 79 -12.70 -6.39 -10.49
N ARG A 80 -13.43 -5.29 -10.30
CA ARG A 80 -13.15 -4.03 -10.97
C ARG A 80 -11.77 -3.48 -10.57
N TRP A 81 -11.44 -3.52 -9.28
CA TRP A 81 -10.12 -3.11 -8.82
C TRP A 81 -9.00 -3.97 -9.43
N HIS A 82 -9.15 -5.30 -9.44
CA HIS A 82 -8.17 -6.20 -10.06
C HIS A 82 -7.99 -5.93 -11.56
N THR A 83 -9.09 -5.73 -12.29
CA THR A 83 -9.05 -5.37 -13.72
C THR A 83 -8.30 -4.06 -13.95
N PHE A 84 -8.55 -3.07 -13.08
CA PHE A 84 -7.86 -1.79 -13.11
C PHE A 84 -6.35 -1.96 -12.85
N GLN A 85 -5.96 -2.74 -11.84
CA GLN A 85 -4.55 -3.05 -11.58
C GLN A 85 -3.89 -3.80 -12.74
N CYS A 86 -4.60 -4.70 -13.41
CA CYS A 86 -4.11 -5.35 -14.63
C CYS A 86 -3.85 -4.35 -15.76
N TYR A 87 -4.71 -3.36 -15.95
CA TYR A 87 -4.50 -2.28 -16.92
C TYR A 87 -3.30 -1.39 -16.55
N LEU A 88 -3.16 -0.99 -15.28
CA LEU A 88 -2.02 -0.20 -14.84
C LEU A 88 -0.69 -0.93 -15.07
N LYS A 89 -0.66 -2.25 -14.87
CA LYS A 89 0.53 -3.07 -15.15
C LYS A 89 0.99 -2.98 -16.61
N THR A 90 0.10 -2.71 -17.58
CA THR A 90 0.52 -2.52 -18.98
C THR A 90 1.20 -1.19 -19.25
N LEU A 91 1.11 -0.23 -18.31
CA LEU A 91 1.76 1.08 -18.38
C LEU A 91 3.11 1.11 -17.67
N GLU A 92 3.45 0.06 -16.91
CA GLU A 92 4.76 -0.14 -16.28
C GLU A 92 5.28 1.05 -15.44
N GLY A 93 4.41 1.78 -14.75
CA GLY A 93 4.81 2.94 -13.94
C GLY A 93 5.19 4.19 -14.74
N GLN A 94 4.98 4.20 -16.05
CA GLN A 94 5.28 5.33 -16.94
C GLN A 94 4.32 6.51 -16.70
N ALA A 95 4.68 7.69 -17.21
CA ALA A 95 3.90 8.92 -17.03
C ALA A 95 2.46 8.84 -17.57
N ALA A 96 2.17 7.94 -18.52
CA ALA A 96 0.81 7.70 -19.00
C ALA A 96 -0.14 7.25 -17.88
N GLU A 97 0.40 6.56 -16.86
CA GLU A 97 -0.36 6.10 -15.69
C GLU A 97 -0.91 7.26 -14.86
N ASP A 98 -0.27 8.44 -14.89
CA ASP A 98 -0.68 9.61 -14.12
C ASP A 98 -2.02 10.21 -14.59
N SER A 99 -2.45 9.85 -15.79
CA SER A 99 -3.72 10.28 -16.39
C SER A 99 -4.84 9.26 -16.19
N VAL A 100 -4.52 8.12 -15.58
CA VAL A 100 -5.46 7.01 -15.39
C VAL A 100 -6.08 7.13 -14.00
N HIS A 101 -7.35 7.51 -13.99
CA HIS A 101 -8.11 7.76 -12.77
C HIS A 101 -9.28 6.80 -12.62
N VAL A 102 -9.66 6.58 -11.37
CA VAL A 102 -10.89 5.89 -10.99
C VAL A 102 -11.84 6.91 -10.39
N GLN A 103 -13.14 6.66 -10.52
CA GLN A 103 -14.13 7.42 -9.76
C GLN A 103 -14.93 6.45 -8.90
N CYS A 104 -14.74 6.56 -7.59
CA CYS A 104 -15.56 5.89 -6.59
C CYS A 104 -16.55 6.87 -5.97
N ILE A 105 -17.63 6.33 -5.41
CA ILE A 105 -18.58 7.09 -4.60
C ILE A 105 -18.09 7.03 -3.15
N PRO A 106 -18.11 8.14 -2.39
CA PRO A 106 -17.77 8.13 -0.97
C PRO A 106 -18.56 7.05 -0.23
N SER A 107 -17.84 6.18 0.47
CA SER A 107 -18.42 5.15 1.32
C SER A 107 -18.88 5.76 2.63
N THR A 108 -20.01 5.32 3.19
CA THR A 108 -20.51 5.76 4.51
C THR A 108 -19.84 5.02 5.67
N CYS A 109 -18.64 4.47 5.48
CA CYS A 109 -17.94 3.72 6.52
C CYS A 109 -17.53 4.67 7.66
N GLN A 110 -18.29 4.64 8.76
CA GLN A 110 -18.01 5.49 9.92
C GLN A 110 -16.90 4.95 10.83
N LYS A 111 -16.46 3.70 10.60
CA LYS A 111 -15.48 3.03 11.46
C LYS A 111 -14.10 3.09 10.82
N THR A 112 -13.13 3.57 11.59
CA THR A 112 -11.71 3.47 11.27
C THR A 112 -11.30 1.99 11.16
N PHE A 113 -10.68 1.62 10.05
CA PHE A 113 -10.28 0.26 9.72
C PHE A 113 -9.20 -0.29 10.67
N PHE A 114 -8.20 0.55 11.00
CA PHE A 114 -7.16 0.29 11.99
C PHE A 114 -7.37 1.17 13.23
N PRO A 115 -8.34 0.83 14.11
CA PRO A 115 -8.75 1.72 15.20
C PRO A 115 -7.69 1.92 16.29
N ASN A 116 -6.68 1.04 16.37
CA ASN A 116 -5.68 1.00 17.44
C ASN A 116 -4.24 1.17 16.94
N VAL A 117 -4.05 1.48 15.64
CA VAL A 117 -2.71 1.70 15.09
C VAL A 117 -2.11 2.99 15.65
N THR A 118 -0.86 2.86 16.10
CA THR A 118 0.01 3.94 16.56
C THR A 118 1.21 4.12 15.63
N GLU A 119 1.70 3.04 15.00
CA GLU A 119 2.76 3.12 13.98
C GLU A 119 2.26 2.62 12.62
N PHE A 120 2.38 3.46 11.59
CA PHE A 120 1.99 3.12 10.22
C PHE A 120 3.16 3.34 9.26
N THR A 121 3.57 2.30 8.55
CA THR A 121 4.62 2.36 7.52
C THR A 121 4.04 2.00 6.15
N VAL A 122 4.26 2.88 5.17
CA VAL A 122 3.98 2.62 3.75
C VAL A 122 5.30 2.39 3.02
N GLN A 123 5.45 1.21 2.42
CA GLN A 123 6.59 0.86 1.57
C GLN A 123 6.26 1.16 0.09
N ILE A 124 7.11 1.93 -0.58
CA ILE A 124 6.85 2.44 -1.93
C ILE A 124 8.02 2.09 -2.83
N GLY A 125 7.78 1.28 -3.86
CA GLY A 125 8.74 1.04 -4.92
C GLY A 125 8.73 2.15 -5.97
N GLU A 126 9.76 2.17 -6.82
CA GLU A 126 9.91 3.19 -7.87
C GLU A 126 8.73 3.26 -8.87
N ARG A 127 7.98 2.16 -9.02
CA ARG A 127 6.83 2.06 -9.93
C ARG A 127 5.50 2.44 -9.27
N ASP A 128 5.47 2.61 -7.96
CA ASP A 128 4.22 2.77 -7.19
C ASP A 128 3.88 4.24 -6.90
N TYR A 129 4.69 5.21 -7.34
CA TYR A 129 4.47 6.62 -7.02
C TYR A 129 3.11 7.14 -7.47
N SER A 130 2.62 6.71 -8.63
CA SER A 130 1.29 7.05 -9.15
C SER A 130 0.16 6.60 -8.20
N ALA A 131 0.32 5.47 -7.51
CA ALA A 131 -0.65 4.94 -6.56
C ALA A 131 -0.91 5.89 -5.39
N LEU A 132 0.11 6.65 -4.95
CA LEU A 132 -0.01 7.66 -3.90
C LEU A 132 -1.07 8.71 -4.22
N THR A 133 -1.15 9.14 -5.48
CA THR A 133 -2.17 10.11 -5.91
C THR A 133 -3.52 9.42 -6.10
N ARG A 134 -3.54 8.21 -6.64
CA ARG A 134 -4.79 7.45 -6.85
C ARG A 134 -5.53 7.11 -5.57
N LEU A 135 -4.90 7.12 -4.40
CA LEU A 135 -5.63 6.96 -3.13
C LEU A 135 -6.80 7.94 -2.99
N MET A 136 -6.68 9.14 -3.57
CA MET A 136 -7.73 10.17 -3.58
C MET A 136 -8.94 9.79 -4.47
N ASP A 137 -8.72 8.99 -5.51
CA ASP A 137 -9.73 8.58 -6.50
C ASP A 137 -10.77 7.62 -5.89
N TYR A 138 -10.38 6.90 -4.84
CA TYR A 138 -11.24 5.96 -4.12
C TYR A 138 -12.27 6.65 -3.22
N SER A 139 -12.22 7.98 -3.06
CA SER A 139 -13.12 8.72 -2.17
C SER A 139 -13.16 8.17 -0.74
N VAL A 140 -12.02 7.68 -0.26
CA VAL A 140 -11.78 7.24 1.11
C VAL A 140 -10.83 8.24 1.74
N ASP A 141 -11.18 8.75 2.91
CA ASP A 141 -10.31 9.63 3.67
C ASP A 141 -9.31 8.82 4.52
N ALA A 142 -8.22 9.46 4.94
CA ALA A 142 -7.23 8.82 5.80
C ALA A 142 -7.80 8.41 7.17
N GLN A 143 -8.84 9.11 7.67
CA GLN A 143 -9.48 8.82 8.96
C GLN A 143 -10.26 7.48 8.96
N THR A 144 -10.71 7.07 7.78
CA THR A 144 -11.32 5.77 7.52
C THR A 144 -10.28 4.65 7.64
N LEU A 145 -9.01 4.92 7.35
CA LEU A 145 -7.93 3.95 7.55
C LEU A 145 -7.46 3.92 9.00
N PHE A 146 -7.09 5.06 9.58
CA PHE A 146 -6.55 5.19 10.93
C PHE A 146 -6.90 6.55 11.53
N SER A 147 -6.91 6.67 12.87
CA SER A 147 -7.11 7.96 13.52
C SER A 147 -5.78 8.73 13.59
N LEU A 148 -5.72 9.90 12.96
CA LEU A 148 -4.53 10.76 12.98
C LEU A 148 -4.09 11.17 14.41
N ASP A 149 -5.03 11.23 15.35
CA ASP A 149 -4.74 11.59 16.74
C ASP A 149 -4.01 10.47 17.49
N LYS A 150 -4.18 9.21 17.04
CA LYS A 150 -3.54 8.03 17.66
C LYS A 150 -2.19 7.66 17.03
N ILE A 151 -1.89 8.14 15.83
CA ILE A 151 -0.63 7.84 15.15
C ILE A 151 0.52 8.50 15.91
N GLU A 152 1.41 7.72 16.50
CA GLU A 152 2.65 8.20 17.12
C GLU A 152 3.77 8.35 16.07
N LEU A 153 3.75 7.50 15.04
CA LEU A 153 4.73 7.52 13.95
C LEU A 153 4.10 7.09 12.62
N PHE A 154 4.24 7.94 11.60
CA PHE A 154 3.90 7.64 10.21
C PHE A 154 5.16 7.66 9.35
N ARG A 155 5.49 6.52 8.73
CA ARG A 155 6.68 6.37 7.90
C ARG A 155 6.31 6.16 6.44
N VAL A 156 6.94 6.93 5.57
CA VAL A 156 6.98 6.65 4.14
C VAL A 156 8.37 6.14 3.80
N HIS A 157 8.48 4.86 3.44
CA HIS A 157 9.74 4.20 3.13
C HIS A 157 9.84 3.97 1.62
N PHE A 158 10.76 4.70 0.97
CA PHE A 158 11.05 4.57 -0.45
C PHE A 158 12.10 3.48 -0.64
N ILE A 159 11.74 2.46 -1.42
CA ILE A 159 12.60 1.31 -1.73
C ILE A 159 13.21 1.55 -3.11
N SER A 160 14.52 1.78 -3.16
CA SER A 160 15.26 1.80 -4.42
C SER A 160 15.65 0.37 -4.82
N THR A 161 15.53 0.07 -6.10
CA THR A 161 16.12 -1.14 -6.68
C THR A 161 17.58 -0.87 -7.02
N THR A 162 18.48 -1.81 -6.68
CA THR A 162 19.93 -1.68 -6.92
C THR A 162 20.30 -1.45 -8.40
N GLU A 163 19.43 -1.80 -9.34
CA GLU A 163 19.63 -1.52 -10.77
C GLU A 163 19.83 -0.03 -11.07
N THR A 164 19.23 0.87 -10.29
CA THR A 164 19.34 2.32 -10.47
C THR A 164 20.65 2.88 -9.92
N GLN A 165 21.25 2.25 -8.90
CA GLN A 165 22.51 2.73 -8.30
C GLN A 165 23.74 2.52 -9.22
N LEU A 166 23.68 1.55 -10.15
CA LEU A 166 24.79 1.29 -11.08
C LEU A 166 24.86 2.27 -12.25
N ARG A 167 23.78 3.02 -12.54
CA ARG A 167 23.80 4.06 -13.57
C ARG A 167 24.35 5.34 -12.97
N GLY A 168 25.65 5.55 -13.20
CA GLY A 168 26.43 6.70 -12.74
C GLY A 168 25.76 8.05 -12.99
N SER A 169 26.10 9.00 -12.11
CA SER A 169 25.53 10.33 -11.83
C SER A 169 25.37 11.36 -12.97
N CYS A 170 25.33 10.94 -14.23
CA CYS A 170 24.95 11.82 -15.33
C CYS A 170 23.43 11.91 -15.40
N PHE A 171 22.84 12.83 -14.62
CA PHE A 171 21.41 13.10 -14.63
C PHE A 171 20.92 13.41 -16.05
N THR A 172 20.30 12.43 -16.70
CA THR A 172 19.61 12.66 -17.96
C THR A 172 18.37 13.53 -17.71
N GLN A 173 17.91 14.22 -18.74
CA GLN A 173 16.72 15.06 -18.66
C GLN A 173 15.49 14.26 -18.19
N GLU A 174 15.41 12.97 -18.55
CA GLU A 174 14.38 12.03 -18.12
C GLU A 174 14.33 11.84 -16.60
N GLU A 175 15.48 11.71 -15.92
CA GLU A 175 15.52 11.60 -14.46
C GLU A 175 15.02 12.86 -13.75
N ARG A 176 15.30 14.05 -14.30
CA ARG A 176 14.77 15.31 -13.76
C ARG A 176 13.25 15.37 -13.87
N PHE A 177 12.68 14.89 -14.98
CA PHE A 177 11.22 14.78 -15.14
C PHE A 177 10.64 13.77 -14.15
N SER A 178 11.32 12.63 -13.94
CA SER A 178 10.94 11.62 -12.95
C SER A 178 10.87 12.20 -11.53
N ARG A 179 11.87 12.97 -11.07
CA ARG A 179 11.83 13.60 -9.73
C ARG A 179 10.69 14.60 -9.56
N LYS A 180 10.42 15.43 -10.58
CA LYS A 180 9.29 16.37 -10.53
C LYS A 180 7.97 15.63 -10.43
N ARG A 181 7.81 14.54 -11.19
CA ARG A 181 6.65 13.64 -11.14
C ARG A 181 6.51 13.00 -9.76
N THR A 182 7.55 12.35 -9.25
CA THR A 182 7.57 11.74 -7.91
C THR A 182 7.22 12.75 -6.81
N SER A 183 7.82 13.94 -6.86
CA SER A 183 7.53 15.02 -5.90
C SER A 183 6.06 15.42 -5.93
N LYS A 184 5.46 15.55 -7.13
CA LYS A 184 4.01 15.83 -7.27
C LYS A 184 3.16 14.77 -6.57
N HIS A 185 3.42 13.48 -6.83
CA HIS A 185 2.65 12.42 -6.21
C HIS A 185 2.78 12.38 -4.69
N LEU A 186 4.00 12.59 -4.18
CA LEU A 186 4.25 12.65 -2.75
C LEU A 186 3.56 13.85 -2.10
N GLN A 187 3.55 15.03 -2.74
CA GLN A 187 2.85 16.20 -2.22
C GLN A 187 1.34 15.98 -2.14
N ASN A 188 0.76 15.37 -3.18
CA ASN A 188 -0.66 15.00 -3.18
C ASN A 188 -0.99 14.04 -2.03
N PHE A 189 -0.17 13.02 -1.84
CA PHE A 189 -0.34 12.06 -0.75
C PHE A 189 -0.20 12.71 0.64
N LYS A 190 0.81 13.57 0.82
CA LYS A 190 0.99 14.33 2.07
C LYS A 190 -0.24 15.16 2.43
N LYS A 191 -0.85 15.80 1.43
CA LYS A 191 -2.10 16.54 1.60
C LYS A 191 -3.25 15.60 1.97
N TRP A 192 -3.37 14.46 1.29
CA TRP A 192 -4.44 13.48 1.54
C TRP A 192 -4.37 12.84 2.94
N ILE A 193 -3.18 12.44 3.41
CA ILE A 193 -3.03 11.92 4.78
C ILE A 193 -3.09 13.01 5.85
N GLY A 194 -2.99 14.29 5.48
CA GLY A 194 -2.97 15.40 6.43
C GLY A 194 -1.67 15.49 7.23
N THR A 195 -0.51 15.44 6.58
CA THR A 195 0.80 15.51 7.27
C THR A 195 1.00 16.74 8.15
N THR A 196 0.27 17.83 7.88
CA THR A 196 0.27 19.02 8.74
C THR A 196 -0.17 18.70 10.18
N ASN A 197 -1.10 17.75 10.34
CA ASN A 197 -1.59 17.32 11.64
C ASN A 197 -0.62 16.32 12.30
N LEU A 198 0.13 15.57 11.51
CA LEU A 198 1.15 14.65 12.02
C LEU A 198 2.37 15.40 12.56
N GLY A 199 2.79 16.49 11.90
CA GLY A 199 3.94 17.28 12.33
C GLY A 199 5.22 16.43 12.38
N GLU A 200 5.90 16.42 13.53
CA GLU A 200 7.12 15.63 13.77
C GLU A 200 6.89 14.11 13.75
N ARG A 201 5.64 13.66 13.86
CA ARG A 201 5.26 12.24 13.80
C ARG A 201 5.34 11.66 12.38
N TYR A 202 5.52 12.50 11.36
CA TYR A 202 5.70 12.09 9.98
C TYR A 202 7.19 12.04 9.60
N CYS A 203 7.66 10.93 9.05
CA CYS A 203 9.01 10.83 8.50
C CYS A 203 9.09 10.10 7.16
N GLN A 204 10.18 10.36 6.43
CA GLN A 204 10.51 9.73 5.16
C GLN A 204 11.84 8.99 5.29
N GLN A 205 11.89 7.76 4.82
CA GLN A 205 13.08 6.92 4.81
C GLN A 205 13.39 6.51 3.37
N TYR A 206 14.69 6.42 3.04
CA TYR A 206 15.17 6.08 1.71
C TYR A 206 16.18 4.94 1.86
N SER A 207 15.97 3.84 1.12
CA SER A 207 16.91 2.71 1.04
C SER A 207 17.73 2.74 -0.25
#